data_AF-A0A7S2Z8R9-F1
#
_entry.id   AF-A0A7S2Z8R9-F1
#
_cell.length_a   1.000
_cell.length_b   1.000
_cell.length_c   1.000
_cell.angle_alpha   90.00
_cell.angle_beta   90.00
_cell.angle_gamma   90.00
#
_symmetry.space_group_name_H-M   'P 1'
#
loop_
_entity.id
_entity.type
_entity.pdbx_description
1 polymer ?
#
loop_
_entity_poly.entity_id
_entity_poly.type
_entity_poly.pdbx_seq_one_letter_code
_entity_poly.pdbx_strand_id
1 'polypeptide(L)'
;SVGDAILVDGGMVNFRVDSVEGPDVICSCTDPGILLPKANLTFHREGRLVRARNAMLPTISPKDWMDIDFAIENGADLIAVSFVKTAETINHLKSYLKSKCLPKAGAA
;
A
#
# COMPACT_ATOMS: atom_id res chain seq x y z
N SER A 1 -18.44 -1.34 -1.25
CA SER A 1 -19.86 -1.62 -1.03
C SER A 1 -20.61 -1.31 -2.29
N VAL A 2 -21.81 -1.87 -2.44
CA VAL A 2 -22.70 -1.49 -3.54
C VAL A 2 -22.84 0.03 -3.60
N GLY A 3 -22.71 0.59 -4.81
CA GLY A 3 -22.70 2.03 -5.06
C GLY A 3 -21.34 2.72 -4.95
N ASP A 4 -20.31 2.09 -4.39
CA ASP A 4 -18.96 2.67 -4.40
C ASP A 4 -18.42 2.75 -5.83
N ALA A 5 -17.60 3.77 -6.09
CA ALA A 5 -16.85 3.90 -7.34
C ALA A 5 -15.49 3.21 -7.23
N ILE A 6 -15.07 2.55 -8.31
CA ILE A 6 -13.73 1.99 -8.49
C ILE A 6 -13.08 2.78 -9.61
N LEU A 7 -11.98 3.45 -9.30
CA LEU A 7 -11.18 4.22 -10.25
C LEU A 7 -9.93 3.41 -10.58
N VAL A 8 -9.66 3.28 -11.87
CA VAL A 8 -8.43 2.66 -12.39
C VAL A 8 -7.46 3.76 -12.79
N ASP A 9 -6.21 3.67 -12.32
CA ASP A 9 -5.12 4.61 -12.61
C ASP A 9 -5.53 6.10 -12.47
N GLY A 10 -6.20 6.42 -11.36
CA GLY A 10 -6.63 7.80 -11.09
C GLY A 10 -7.82 8.27 -11.92
N GLY A 11 -8.52 7.36 -12.59
CA GLY A 11 -9.75 7.63 -13.33
C GLY A 11 -9.65 7.42 -14.84
N MET A 12 -8.61 6.75 -15.34
CA MET A 12 -8.51 6.35 -16.75
C MET A 12 -9.64 5.41 -17.18
N VAL A 13 -10.15 4.61 -16.23
CA VAL A 13 -11.39 3.82 -16.37
C VAL A 13 -12.13 3.88 -15.05
N ASN A 14 -13.45 4.06 -15.09
CA ASN A 14 -14.27 4.11 -13.88
C ASN A 14 -15.36 3.04 -13.90
N PHE A 15 -15.60 2.45 -12.74
CA PHE A 15 -16.66 1.47 -12.52
C PHE A 15 -17.50 1.85 -11.30
N ARG A 16 -18.74 1.39 -11.27
CA ARG A 16 -19.61 1.42 -10.10
C ARG A 16 -19.89 -0.01 -9.64
N VAL A 17 -19.76 -0.25 -8.34
CA VAL A 17 -20.07 -1.55 -7.74
C VAL A 17 -21.57 -1.79 -7.76
N ASP A 18 -22.01 -2.86 -8.40
CA ASP A 18 -23.42 -3.26 -8.48
C ASP A 18 -23.74 -4.34 -7.44
N SER A 19 -22.88 -5.35 -7.27
CA SER A 19 -23.01 -6.38 -6.23
C SER A 19 -21.64 -6.85 -5.71
N VAL A 20 -21.65 -7.53 -4.57
CA VAL A 20 -20.48 -8.21 -3.99
C VAL A 20 -20.88 -9.64 -3.69
N GLU A 21 -20.20 -10.59 -4.32
CA GLU A 21 -20.51 -12.02 -4.29
C GLU A 21 -19.31 -12.79 -3.76
N GLY A 22 -19.27 -12.99 -2.44
CA GLY A 22 -18.10 -13.57 -1.77
C GLY A 22 -16.85 -12.69 -1.97
N PRO A 23 -15.78 -13.21 -2.61
CA PRO A 23 -14.59 -12.42 -2.92
C PRO A 23 -14.75 -11.54 -4.16
N ASP A 24 -15.77 -11.80 -5.00
CA ASP A 24 -15.93 -11.15 -6.28
C ASP A 24 -16.75 -9.86 -6.17
N VAL A 25 -16.38 -8.86 -6.97
CA VAL A 25 -17.07 -7.57 -7.04
C VAL A 25 -17.60 -7.38 -8.45
N ILE A 26 -18.92 -7.42 -8.60
CA ILE A 26 -19.57 -7.20 -9.88
C ILE A 26 -19.79 -5.70 -10.06
N CYS A 27 -19.35 -5.17 -11.20
CA CYS A 27 -19.37 -3.74 -11.46
C CYS A 27 -19.68 -3.40 -12.91
N SER A 28 -20.34 -2.27 -13.10
CA SER A 28 -20.64 -1.70 -14.40
C SER A 28 -19.64 -0.59 -14.70
N CYS A 29 -19.11 -0.58 -15.92
CA CYS A 29 -18.26 0.51 -16.40
C CYS A 29 -19.10 1.79 -16.53
N THR A 30 -18.67 2.85 -15.87
CA THR A 30 -19.30 4.18 -15.93
C THR A 30 -18.55 5.14 -16.82
N ASP A 31 -17.25 4.90 -17.02
CA ASP A 31 -16.39 5.68 -17.91
C ASP A 31 -15.37 4.74 -18.56
N PRO A 32 -15.51 4.44 -19.87
CA PRO A 32 -14.67 3.47 -20.56
C PRO A 32 -13.29 4.06 -20.89
N GLY A 33 -12.27 3.19 -20.94
CA GLY A 33 -10.92 3.57 -21.30
C GLY A 33 -10.01 2.35 -21.44
N ILE A 34 -8.70 2.57 -21.39
CA ILE A 34 -7.70 1.52 -21.56
C ILE A 34 -7.36 0.91 -20.20
N LEU A 35 -7.51 -0.41 -20.08
CA LEU A 35 -7.08 -1.19 -18.92
C LEU A 35 -5.71 -1.83 -19.21
N LEU A 36 -4.68 -1.42 -18.49
CA LEU A 36 -3.33 -1.98 -18.61
C LEU A 36 -3.01 -2.95 -17.45
N PRO A 37 -2.12 -3.93 -17.65
CA PRO A 37 -1.67 -4.80 -16.57
C PRO A 37 -1.05 -4.01 -15.41
N LYS A 38 -1.30 -4.47 -14.17
CA LYS A 38 -0.80 -3.84 -12.92
C LYS A 38 -1.31 -2.41 -12.68
N ALA A 39 -2.43 -2.03 -13.31
CA ALA A 39 -3.10 -0.77 -13.03
C ALA A 39 -3.49 -0.64 -11.55
N ASN A 40 -3.37 0.57 -11.01
CA ASN A 40 -3.75 0.86 -9.64
C ASN A 40 -5.27 0.96 -9.53
N LEU A 41 -5.81 0.45 -8.42
CA LEU A 41 -7.24 0.55 -8.10
C LEU A 41 -7.43 1.40 -6.86
N THR A 42 -8.29 2.42 -6.95
CA THR A 42 -8.75 3.17 -5.79
C THR A 42 -10.26 3.07 -5.66
N PHE A 43 -10.73 3.03 -4.42
CA PHE A 43 -12.15 2.91 -4.10
C PHE A 43 -12.64 4.23 -3.53
N HIS A 44 -13.75 4.75 -4.04
CA HIS A 44 -14.34 6.00 -3.60
C HIS A 44 -15.79 5.77 -3.13
N ARG A 45 -16.16 6.38 -2.02
CA ARG A 45 -17.52 6.40 -1.47
C ARG A 45 -17.93 7.84 -1.32
N GLU A 46 -19.06 8.21 -1.93
CA GLU A 46 -19.58 9.58 -1.91
C GLU A 46 -18.50 10.61 -2.34
N GLY A 47 -17.73 10.25 -3.38
CA GLY A 47 -16.64 11.08 -3.91
C GLY A 47 -15.36 11.09 -3.07
N ARG A 48 -15.33 10.45 -1.90
CA ARG A 48 -14.16 10.42 -1.01
C ARG A 48 -13.41 9.10 -1.10
N LEU A 49 -12.08 9.15 -1.04
CA LEU A 49 -11.22 7.96 -1.04
C LEU A 49 -11.53 7.08 0.18
N VAL A 50 -11.92 5.84 -0.07
CA VAL A 50 -12.11 4.81 0.95
C VAL A 50 -10.76 4.20 1.28
N ARG A 51 -10.16 4.67 2.37
CA ARG A 51 -8.94 4.06 2.94
C ARG A 51 -9.23 2.82 3.79
N ALA A 52 -10.49 2.63 4.16
CA ALA A 52 -10.94 1.68 5.17
C ALA A 52 -11.19 0.27 4.63
N ARG A 53 -10.19 -0.33 3.96
CA ARG A 53 -10.09 -1.81 3.79
C ARG A 53 -8.64 -2.32 3.77
N ASN A 54 -7.65 -1.44 3.70
CA ASN A 54 -6.26 -1.76 4.04
C ASN A 54 -6.00 -1.72 5.55
N ALA A 55 -7.04 -1.60 6.39
CA ALA A 55 -6.89 -1.54 7.85
C ALA A 55 -6.24 -2.82 8.42
N MET A 56 -6.44 -3.98 7.78
CA MET A 56 -5.77 -5.23 8.17
C MET A 56 -4.34 -5.37 7.64
N LEU A 57 -3.97 -4.66 6.57
CA LEU A 57 -2.60 -4.78 6.06
C LEU A 57 -1.66 -3.95 6.93
N PRO A 58 -0.53 -4.54 7.37
CA PRO A 58 0.48 -3.80 8.07
C PRO A 58 1.03 -2.69 7.16
N THR A 59 1.41 -1.56 7.76
CA THR A 59 2.02 -0.44 7.03
C THR A 59 3.28 -0.88 6.28
N ILE A 60 4.04 -1.83 6.86
CA ILE A 60 5.22 -2.44 6.26
C ILE A 60 4.90 -3.92 6.04
N SER A 61 4.84 -4.34 4.78
CA SER A 61 4.56 -5.71 4.37
C SER A 61 5.81 -6.61 4.51
N PRO A 62 5.67 -7.94 4.43
CA PRO A 62 6.81 -8.85 4.39
C PRO A 62 7.80 -8.54 3.25
N LYS A 63 7.29 -8.10 2.08
CA LYS A 63 8.13 -7.68 0.97
C LYS A 63 8.91 -6.41 1.30
N ASP A 64 8.27 -5.43 1.94
CA ASP A 64 8.93 -4.19 2.32
C ASP A 64 10.08 -4.44 3.30
N TRP A 65 9.94 -5.41 4.22
CA TRP A 65 11.06 -5.82 5.10
C TRP A 65 12.24 -6.41 4.33
N MET A 66 12.00 -7.19 3.28
CA MET A 66 13.06 -7.68 2.39
C MET A 66 13.73 -6.54 1.63
N ASP A 67 12.95 -5.55 1.15
CA ASP A 67 13.48 -4.38 0.47
C ASP A 67 14.30 -3.49 1.44
N ILE A 68 13.90 -3.41 2.71
CA ILE A 68 14.64 -2.69 3.77
C ILE A 68 15.98 -3.38 4.04
N ASP A 69 16.01 -4.70 4.19
CA ASP A 69 17.26 -5.44 4.39
C ASP A 69 18.20 -5.27 3.19
N PHE A 70 17.66 -5.36 1.98
CA PHE A 70 18.41 -5.07 0.75
C PHE A 70 18.96 -3.62 0.74
N ALA A 71 18.18 -2.64 1.19
CA ALA A 71 18.63 -1.25 1.28
C ALA A 71 19.76 -1.07 2.30
N ILE A 72 19.71 -1.78 3.43
CA ILE A 72 20.80 -1.79 4.43
C ILE A 72 22.08 -2.38 3.83
N GLU A 73 21.97 -3.54 3.16
CA GLU A 73 23.11 -4.23 2.54
C GLU A 73 23.82 -3.37 1.48
N ASN A 74 23.06 -2.53 0.78
CA ASN A 74 23.57 -1.64 -0.26
C ASN A 74 23.91 -0.23 0.25
N GLY A 75 23.81 0.03 1.56
CA GLY A 75 24.18 1.31 2.16
C GLY A 75 23.29 2.48 1.75
N ALA A 76 21.99 2.26 1.56
CA ALA A 76 21.06 3.33 1.23
C ALA A 76 20.97 4.39 2.33
N ASP A 77 20.99 5.68 1.95
CA ASP A 77 20.96 6.80 2.90
C ASP A 77 19.56 7.09 3.46
N LEU A 78 18.52 6.77 2.69
CA LEU A 78 17.14 7.16 2.96
C LEU A 78 16.17 6.04 2.58
N ILE A 79 15.15 5.85 3.42
CA ILE A 79 14.02 4.94 3.15
C ILE A 79 12.73 5.75 3.19
N ALA A 80 12.01 5.77 2.07
CA ALA A 80 10.69 6.39 1.96
C ALA A 80 9.60 5.37 2.30
N VAL A 81 8.85 5.61 3.38
CA VAL A 81 7.77 4.70 3.81
C VAL A 81 6.43 5.22 3.34
N SER A 82 5.74 4.42 2.53
CA SER A 82 4.41 4.77 2.01
C SER A 82 3.29 4.43 3.01
N PHE A 83 2.15 5.13 2.90
CA PHE A 83 0.91 4.83 3.63
C PHE A 83 1.04 4.75 5.17
N VAL A 84 1.93 5.55 5.76
CA VAL A 84 2.14 5.58 7.22
C VAL A 84 0.85 5.99 7.95
N LYS A 85 0.37 5.09 8.83
CA LYS A 85 -0.84 5.30 9.63
C LYS A 85 -0.55 5.75 11.06
N THR A 86 0.56 5.28 11.65
CA THR A 86 0.89 5.48 13.07
C THR A 86 2.36 5.79 13.27
N ALA A 87 2.66 6.59 14.29
CA ALA A 87 4.04 6.88 14.69
C ALA A 87 4.78 5.63 15.18
N GLU A 88 4.06 4.67 15.77
CA GLU A 88 4.61 3.41 16.25
C GLU A 88 5.29 2.61 15.12
N THR A 89 4.70 2.59 13.92
CA THR A 89 5.32 1.94 12.74
C THR A 89 6.71 2.50 12.49
N ILE A 90 6.86 3.83 12.55
CA ILE A 90 8.14 4.51 12.30
C ILE A 90 9.12 4.24 13.44
N ASN A 91 8.65 4.22 14.69
CA ASN A 91 9.50 3.90 15.83
C ASN A 91 10.03 2.45 15.75
N HIS A 92 9.19 1.50 15.35
CA HIS A 92 9.61 0.12 15.15
C HIS A 92 10.67 0.00 14.04
N LEU A 93 10.44 0.64 12.88
CA LEU A 93 11.43 0.66 11.79
C LEU A 93 12.76 1.28 12.24
N LYS A 94 12.73 2.40 12.97
CA LYS A 94 13.95 3.02 13.52
C LYS A 94 14.71 2.11 14.47
N SER A 95 14.01 1.37 15.34
CA SER A 95 14.63 0.40 16.24
C SER A 95 15.26 -0.76 15.48
N TYR A 96 14.60 -1.24 14.42
CA TYR A 96 15.13 -2.28 13.53
C TYR A 96 16.40 -1.82 12.80
N LEU A 97 16.39 -0.62 12.21
CA LEU A 97 17.56 -0.06 11.54
C LEU A 97 18.73 0.11 12.51
N LYS A 98 18.48 0.58 13.74
CA LYS A 98 19.53 0.66 14.76
C LYS A 98 20.13 -0.71 15.08
N SER A 99 19.33 -1.76 15.26
CA SER A 99 19.87 -3.07 15.62
C SER A 99 20.69 -3.71 14.50
N LYS A 100 20.42 -3.37 13.24
CA LYS A 100 21.12 -3.89 12.06
C LYS A 100 22.33 -3.05 11.64
N CYS A 101 22.26 -1.73 11.81
CA CYS A 101 23.31 -0.81 11.35
C CYS A 101 24.30 -0.38 12.44
N LEU A 102 24.08 -0.76 13.71
CA LEU A 102 25.08 -0.54 14.76
C LEU A 102 26.31 -1.44 14.51
N PRO A 103 27.54 -0.91 14.67
CA PRO A 103 28.72 -1.75 14.67
C PRO A 103 28.57 -2.78 15.78
N LYS A 104 28.80 -4.06 15.45
CA LYS A 104 28.84 -5.13 16.46
C LYS A 104 29.82 -4.70 17.55
N ALA A 105 29.35 -4.58 18.79
CA ALA A 105 30.21 -4.37 19.93
C ALA A 105 31.22 -5.53 19.96
N GLY A 106 32.48 -5.25 19.61
CA GLY A 106 33.56 -6.25 19.55
C GLY A 106 34.42 -6.28 18.29
N ALA A 107 34.37 -5.29 17.39
CA ALA A 107 35.35 -5.14 16.32
C ALA A 107 36.23 -3.89 16.51
N ALA A 108 36.97 -3.85 17.62
CA ALA A 108 38.26 -3.19 17.85
C ALA A 108 38.70 -3.47 19.29
#